data_AF-A0A2V9BNP0-F1
#
_entry.id   AF-A0A2V9BNP0-F1
#
_cell.length_a   1.000
_cell.length_b   1.000
_cell.length_c   1.000
_cell.angle_alpha   90.00
_cell.angle_beta   90.00
_cell.angle_gamma   90.00
#
_symmetry.space_group_name_H-M   'P 1'
#
loop_
_entity.id
_entity.type
_entity.pdbx_description
1 polymer ?
#
loop_
_entity_poly.entity_id
_entity_poly.type
_entity_poly.pdbx_seq_one_letter_code
_entity_poly.pdbx_strand_id
1 'polypeptide(L)'
;MIQVLRETRETPENIAHRLARAGGINRFGEPNYRAIWGWNRLAWIGGKFEDRDEHGVLLRERIELREEPKYPAVNRWHIERWLPPEAYGSPRQWYSQTIERENGISVPALGPYPSRGDYEHCFTLECARGEFIRLTPTVAEHIARAIEFSRALPRTKTRAHLYERAHRKEQQYESWAYDVLDDSVPAFHKQPFVTVP
;
A
#
# COMPACT_ATOMS: atom_id res chain seq x y z
N MET A 1 1.78 31.10 -2.17
CA MET A 1 2.32 30.07 -1.26
C MET A 1 1.31 28.92 -1.21
N ILE A 2 1.54 27.84 -1.96
CA ILE A 2 0.79 26.59 -1.76
C ILE A 2 1.65 25.77 -0.79
N GLN A 3 1.39 25.89 0.51
CA GLN A 3 1.91 24.90 1.44
C GLN A 3 1.20 23.60 1.13
N VAL A 4 1.93 22.60 0.63
CA VAL A 4 1.43 21.22 0.59
C VAL A 4 1.37 20.75 2.04
N LEU A 5 0.25 21.04 2.70
CA LEU A 5 -0.02 20.53 4.03
C LEU A 5 -0.15 19.01 3.91
N ARG A 6 0.87 18.30 4.39
CA ARG A 6 0.84 16.84 4.52
C ARG A 6 -0.21 16.51 5.58
N GLU A 7 -1.39 16.11 5.14
CA GLU A 7 -2.43 15.65 6.05
C GLU A 7 -2.00 14.31 6.62
N THR A 8 -1.74 14.25 7.92
CA THR A 8 -1.42 12.99 8.60
C THR A 8 -2.65 12.43 9.29
N ARG A 9 -2.89 11.12 9.20
CA ARG A 9 -3.98 10.45 9.92
C ARG A 9 -3.51 9.12 10.50
N GLU A 10 -3.64 9.00 11.82
CA GLU A 10 -3.36 7.74 12.51
C GLU A 10 -4.52 6.76 12.38
N THR A 11 -4.19 5.49 12.21
CA THR A 11 -5.19 4.42 12.18
C THR A 11 -5.79 4.28 13.57
N PRO A 12 -7.13 4.34 13.71
CA PRO A 12 -7.78 4.15 15.01
C PRO A 12 -7.40 2.80 15.63
N GLU A 13 -7.08 2.79 16.93
CA GLU A 13 -6.52 1.62 17.61
C GLU A 13 -7.44 0.40 17.53
N ASN A 14 -8.75 0.61 17.70
CA ASN A 14 -9.75 -0.44 17.57
C ASN A 14 -9.79 -1.09 16.17
N ILE A 15 -9.47 -0.33 15.12
CA ILE A 15 -9.38 -0.82 13.74
C ILE A 15 -8.06 -1.56 13.55
N ALA A 16 -6.94 -1.02 14.03
CA ALA A 16 -5.64 -1.68 13.99
C ALA A 16 -5.69 -3.06 14.68
N HIS A 17 -6.25 -3.16 15.89
CA HIS A 17 -6.44 -4.42 16.61
C HIS A 17 -7.31 -5.42 15.84
N ARG A 18 -8.38 -4.94 15.19
CA ARG A 18 -9.28 -5.81 14.41
C ARG A 18 -8.57 -6.44 13.22
N LEU A 19 -7.83 -5.63 12.45
CA LEU A 19 -7.06 -6.11 11.31
C LEU A 19 -5.93 -7.05 11.74
N ALA A 20 -5.25 -6.73 12.85
CA ALA A 20 -4.25 -7.59 13.45
C ALA A 20 -4.82 -8.96 13.87
N ARG A 21 -6.02 -8.98 14.47
CA ARG A 21 -6.68 -10.24 14.86
C ARG A 21 -7.07 -11.10 13.67
N ALA A 22 -7.62 -10.48 12.62
CA ALA A 22 -8.01 -11.15 11.38
C ALA A 22 -6.78 -11.71 10.62
N GLY A 23 -5.74 -10.90 10.51
CA GLY A 23 -4.51 -11.21 9.77
C GLY A 23 -3.49 -12.05 10.55
N GLY A 24 -3.60 -12.09 11.87
CA GLY A 24 -2.55 -12.55 12.77
C GLY A 24 -1.33 -11.63 12.79
N ILE A 25 -0.30 -12.03 13.53
CA ILE A 25 0.98 -11.33 13.65
C ILE A 25 2.09 -12.02 12.84
N ASN A 26 3.09 -11.24 12.42
CA ASN A 26 4.28 -11.73 11.72
C ASN A 26 5.33 -12.24 12.73
N ARG A 27 6.46 -12.74 12.23
CA ARG A 27 7.57 -13.28 13.06
C ARG A 27 8.23 -12.25 13.98
N PHE A 28 7.91 -10.98 13.82
CA PHE A 28 8.44 -9.86 14.59
C PHE A 28 7.41 -9.27 15.58
N GLY A 29 6.22 -9.88 15.71
CA GLY A 29 5.17 -9.42 16.61
C GLY A 29 4.34 -8.24 16.07
N GLU A 30 4.51 -7.90 14.80
CA GLU A 30 3.75 -6.83 14.13
C GLU A 30 2.56 -7.42 13.35
N PRO A 31 1.50 -6.65 13.05
CA PRO A 31 0.33 -7.19 12.38
C PRO A 31 0.62 -7.57 10.92
N ASN A 32 0.16 -8.74 10.46
CA ASN A 32 0.33 -9.11 9.04
C ASN A 32 -0.46 -8.22 8.08
N TYR A 33 -1.46 -7.49 8.58
CA TYR A 33 -2.29 -6.56 7.82
C TYR A 33 -2.46 -5.26 8.60
N ARG A 34 -2.38 -4.12 7.93
CA ARG A 34 -2.61 -2.81 8.54
C ARG A 34 -3.35 -1.88 7.59
N ALA A 35 -4.05 -0.92 8.17
CA ALA A 35 -4.49 0.26 7.44
C ALA A 35 -3.46 1.37 7.68
N ILE A 36 -3.15 2.15 6.65
CA ILE A 36 -2.27 3.30 6.74
C ILE A 36 -2.79 4.44 5.86
N TRP A 37 -2.65 5.67 6.33
CA TRP A 37 -2.96 6.85 5.52
C TRP A 37 -1.83 7.12 4.53
N GLY A 38 -2.16 7.47 3.29
CA GLY A 38 -1.17 7.57 2.21
C GLY A 38 0.01 8.48 2.53
N TRP A 39 -0.23 9.68 3.08
CA TRP A 39 0.84 10.57 3.53
C TRP A 39 1.70 10.02 4.68
N ASN A 40 1.17 9.11 5.50
CA ASN A 40 1.91 8.51 6.59
C ASN A 40 2.85 7.39 6.11
N ARG A 41 2.66 6.87 4.89
CA ARG A 41 3.46 5.78 4.33
C ARG A 41 4.53 6.32 3.39
N LEU A 42 5.74 6.48 3.93
CA LEU A 42 6.94 6.77 3.12
C LEU A 42 7.62 5.48 2.67
N ALA A 43 8.27 5.53 1.51
CA ALA A 43 9.14 4.49 0.99
C ALA A 43 10.40 5.12 0.39
N TRP A 44 11.46 4.33 0.31
CA TRP A 44 12.66 4.73 -0.39
C TRP A 44 12.39 4.79 -1.89
N ILE A 45 12.60 5.96 -2.49
CA ILE A 45 12.54 6.18 -3.92
C ILE A 45 13.88 6.74 -4.36
N GLY A 46 14.58 5.96 -5.17
CA GLY A 46 15.84 6.35 -5.80
C GLY A 46 15.56 6.89 -7.19
N GLY A 47 16.12 8.04 -7.52
CA GLY A 47 15.90 8.64 -8.82
C GLY A 47 16.37 10.07 -8.90
N LYS A 48 15.90 10.73 -9.95
CA LYS A 48 16.18 12.13 -10.24
C LYS A 48 15.13 13.02 -9.59
N PHE A 49 15.58 13.90 -8.70
CA PHE A 49 14.73 14.84 -7.98
C PHE A 49 15.06 16.28 -8.37
N GLU A 50 14.00 17.05 -8.64
CA GLU A 50 14.06 18.48 -8.87
C GLU A 50 13.60 19.21 -7.60
N ASP A 51 14.47 20.01 -7.02
CA ASP A 51 14.09 20.92 -5.94
C ASP A 51 13.75 22.28 -6.57
N ARG A 52 12.54 22.75 -6.34
CA ARG A 52 12.01 24.03 -6.85
C ARG A 52 11.71 24.98 -5.69
N ASP A 53 11.80 26.28 -5.95
CA ASP A 53 11.42 27.30 -4.97
C ASP A 53 9.89 27.48 -4.89
N GLU A 54 9.43 28.40 -4.04
CA GLU A 54 8.01 28.73 -3.85
C GLU A 54 7.31 29.27 -5.10
N HIS A 55 8.08 29.67 -6.12
CA HIS A 55 7.61 30.17 -7.41
C HIS A 55 7.72 29.12 -8.53
N GLY A 56 8.14 27.90 -8.19
CA GLY A 56 8.30 26.79 -9.13
C GLY A 56 9.58 26.86 -9.96
N VAL A 57 10.49 27.79 -9.65
CA VAL A 57 11.80 27.91 -10.31
C VAL A 57 12.69 26.78 -9.86
N LEU A 58 13.32 26.09 -10.82
CA LEU A 58 14.25 25.00 -10.53
C LEU A 58 15.49 25.56 -9.79
N LEU A 59 15.67 25.13 -8.54
CA LEU A 59 16.83 25.48 -7.74
C LEU A 59 17.99 24.53 -8.02
N ARG A 60 17.70 23.23 -8.08
CA ARG A 60 18.70 22.18 -8.33
C ARG A 60 18.06 20.87 -8.73
N GLU A 61 18.88 20.03 -9.33
CA GLU A 61 18.56 18.68 -9.74
C GLU A 61 19.56 17.71 -9.09
N ARG A 62 19.09 16.61 -8.51
CA ARG A 62 19.94 15.61 -7.83
C ARG A 62 19.48 14.20 -8.12
N ILE A 63 20.44 13.31 -8.33
CA ILE A 63 20.20 11.87 -8.39
C ILE A 63 20.55 11.30 -7.02
N GLU A 64 19.54 10.90 -6.26
CA GLU A 64 19.73 10.42 -4.91
C GLU A 64 18.60 9.48 -4.47
N LEU A 65 18.68 9.01 -3.23
CA LEU A 65 17.67 8.19 -2.59
C LEU A 65 16.93 9.06 -1.56
N ARG A 66 15.61 9.17 -1.65
CA ARG A 66 14.77 9.94 -0.73
C ARG A 66 13.64 9.10 -0.15
N GLU A 67 13.16 9.49 1.03
CA GLU A 67 11.90 8.97 1.55
C GLU A 67 10.74 9.82 1.02
N GLU A 68 9.92 9.21 0.16
CA GLU A 68 8.78 9.85 -0.49
C GLU A 68 7.50 9.05 -0.21
N PRO A 69 6.30 9.65 -0.33
CA PRO A 69 5.06 8.91 -0.20
C PRO A 69 5.03 7.69 -1.14
N LYS A 70 4.77 6.51 -0.59
CA LYS A 70 4.69 5.25 -1.36
C LYS A 70 3.57 5.29 -2.40
N TYR A 71 2.50 6.04 -2.10
CA TYR A 71 1.27 6.05 -2.90
C TYR A 71 1.01 7.42 -3.52
N PRO A 72 0.68 7.49 -4.82
CA PRO A 72 0.22 8.74 -5.45
C PRO A 72 -1.08 9.27 -4.81
N ALA A 73 -2.00 8.37 -4.46
CA ALA A 73 -3.25 8.68 -3.78
C ALA A 73 -3.01 8.89 -2.26
N VAL A 74 -2.31 9.97 -1.92
CA VAL A 74 -1.84 10.29 -0.57
C VAL A 74 -2.96 10.57 0.44
N ASN A 75 -4.09 11.12 -0.01
CA ASN A 75 -5.26 11.40 0.83
C ASN A 75 -6.28 10.24 0.79
N ARG A 76 -5.79 9.02 0.97
CA ARG A 76 -6.59 7.78 1.03
C ARG A 76 -6.06 6.86 2.10
N TRP A 77 -6.93 5.99 2.60
CA TRP A 77 -6.51 4.85 3.41
C TRP A 77 -6.09 3.71 2.49
N HIS A 78 -4.99 3.07 2.81
CA HIS A 78 -4.43 1.92 2.10
C HIS A 78 -4.41 0.73 3.03
N ILE A 79 -4.86 -0.42 2.55
CA ILE A 79 -4.65 -1.68 3.25
C ILE A 79 -3.36 -2.28 2.73
N GLU A 80 -2.44 -2.55 3.65
CA GLU A 80 -1.20 -3.22 3.34
C GLU A 80 -1.14 -4.61 4.00
N ARG A 81 -0.41 -5.52 3.36
CA ARG A 81 -0.05 -6.82 3.89
C ARG A 81 1.46 -6.92 4.04
N TRP A 82 1.90 -7.37 5.21
CA TRP A 82 3.29 -7.69 5.45
C TRP A 82 3.74 -8.88 4.59
N LEU A 83 4.83 -8.70 3.85
CA LEU A 83 5.54 -9.76 3.17
C LEU A 83 6.89 -10.01 3.84
N PRO A 84 7.30 -11.28 3.98
CA PRO A 84 8.57 -11.62 4.57
C PRO A 84 9.75 -11.26 3.64
N PRO A 85 10.99 -11.10 4.16
CA PRO A 85 12.17 -10.80 3.35
C PRO A 85 12.36 -11.76 2.18
N GLU A 86 12.06 -13.04 2.37
CA GLU A 86 12.25 -14.08 1.36
C GLU A 86 11.32 -13.90 0.15
N ALA A 87 10.25 -13.10 0.26
CA ALA A 87 9.41 -12.73 -0.88
C ALA A 87 10.14 -11.83 -1.90
N TYR A 88 11.17 -11.09 -1.45
CA TYR A 88 11.95 -10.18 -2.27
C TYR A 88 13.24 -10.82 -2.84
N GLY A 89 13.39 -12.14 -2.67
CA GLY A 89 14.60 -12.87 -3.04
C GLY A 89 15.75 -12.64 -2.05
N SER A 90 16.96 -12.93 -2.51
CA SER A 90 18.18 -12.68 -1.73
C SER A 90 18.61 -11.21 -1.79
N PRO A 91 19.36 -10.68 -0.80
CA PRO A 91 19.91 -9.33 -0.85
C PRO A 91 20.70 -9.06 -2.14
N ARG A 92 21.45 -10.05 -2.61
CA ARG A 92 22.21 -9.93 -3.87
C ARG A 92 21.27 -9.76 -5.07
N GLN A 93 20.20 -10.55 -5.15
CA GLN A 93 19.21 -10.43 -6.22
C GLN A 93 18.51 -9.08 -6.17
N TRP A 94 18.12 -8.61 -4.98
CA TRP A 94 17.52 -7.29 -4.78
C TRP A 94 18.37 -6.20 -5.40
N TYR A 95 19.62 -6.05 -4.95
CA TYR A 95 20.50 -5.00 -5.49
C TYR A 95 20.79 -5.16 -6.98
N SER A 96 20.85 -6.40 -7.50
CA SER A 96 21.03 -6.60 -8.94
C SER A 96 19.80 -6.19 -9.78
N GLN A 97 18.61 -6.20 -9.19
CA GLN A 97 17.34 -5.94 -9.87
C GLN A 97 16.83 -4.51 -9.66
N THR A 98 17.21 -3.86 -8.56
CA THR A 98 16.66 -2.55 -8.16
C THR A 98 17.67 -1.42 -8.31
N ILE A 99 18.92 -1.71 -8.67
CA ILE A 99 19.86 -0.67 -9.06
C ILE A 99 19.52 -0.21 -10.48
N GLU A 100 19.12 1.04 -10.59
CA GLU A 100 18.90 1.73 -11.85
C GLU A 100 20.09 2.63 -12.17
N ARG A 101 20.24 2.97 -13.46
CA ARG A 101 21.27 3.91 -13.91
C ARG A 101 20.60 5.14 -14.48
N GLU A 102 20.81 6.27 -13.82
CA GLU A 102 20.34 7.58 -14.24
C GLU A 102 21.56 8.46 -14.52
N ASN A 103 21.69 9.00 -15.74
CA ASN A 103 22.83 9.82 -16.17
C ASN A 103 24.22 9.23 -15.86
N GLY A 104 24.36 7.90 -15.95
CA GLY A 104 25.62 7.19 -15.65
C GLY A 104 25.87 6.94 -14.16
N ILE A 105 25.02 7.44 -13.27
CA ILE A 105 25.06 7.20 -11.83
C ILE A 105 24.14 6.02 -11.50
N SER A 106 24.66 5.05 -10.74
CA SER A 106 23.86 3.93 -10.25
C SER A 106 23.13 4.33 -8.96
N VAL A 107 21.80 4.21 -8.94
CA VAL A 107 20.96 4.56 -7.79
C VAL A 107 20.12 3.33 -7.38
N PRO A 108 20.05 2.98 -6.09
CA PRO A 108 19.16 1.92 -5.63
C PRO A 108 17.70 2.43 -5.65
N ALA A 109 16.98 2.19 -6.75
CA ALA A 109 15.66 2.78 -7.01
C ALA A 109 14.62 2.46 -5.93
N LEU A 110 14.72 1.29 -5.29
CA LEU A 110 13.82 0.87 -4.21
C LEU A 110 14.50 0.86 -2.82
N GLY A 111 15.70 1.45 -2.71
CA GLY A 111 16.45 1.51 -1.47
C GLY A 111 17.05 0.16 -1.00
N PRO A 112 17.34 0.03 0.30
CA PRO A 112 17.98 -1.15 0.86
C PRO A 112 17.06 -2.38 0.83
N TYR A 113 17.66 -3.57 0.84
CA TYR A 113 16.91 -4.82 0.95
C TYR A 113 16.06 -4.85 2.24
N PRO A 114 14.75 -5.19 2.16
CA PRO A 114 13.86 -5.22 3.32
C PRO A 114 14.12 -6.45 4.20
N SER A 115 15.19 -6.38 5.02
CA SER A 115 15.64 -7.48 5.89
C SER A 115 14.64 -7.94 6.95
N ARG A 116 13.63 -7.11 7.26
CA ARG A 116 12.50 -7.44 8.15
C ARG A 116 11.19 -7.70 7.38
N GLY A 117 11.25 -7.77 6.05
CA GLY A 117 10.09 -7.71 5.19
C GLY A 117 9.64 -6.28 5.00
N ASP A 118 8.60 -6.10 4.19
CA ASP A 118 7.93 -4.82 4.04
C ASP A 118 6.43 -5.03 3.85
N TYR A 119 5.67 -3.97 4.04
CA TYR A 119 4.24 -3.93 3.83
C TYR A 119 3.96 -3.57 2.37
N GLU A 120 3.34 -4.50 1.65
CA GLU A 120 2.87 -4.28 0.29
C GLU A 120 1.41 -3.88 0.23
N HIS A 121 1.09 -3.03 -0.74
CA HIS A 121 -0.26 -2.59 -1.01
C HIS A 121 -1.16 -3.78 -1.35
N CYS A 122 -2.34 -3.80 -0.74
CA CYS A 122 -3.42 -4.70 -1.14
C CYS A 122 -4.45 -3.94 -1.98
N PHE A 123 -5.02 -2.87 -1.41
CA PHE A 123 -6.01 -2.04 -2.09
C PHE A 123 -6.14 -0.70 -1.38
N THR A 124 -6.65 0.27 -2.13
CA THR A 124 -6.98 1.61 -1.66
C THR A 124 -8.46 1.64 -1.24
N LEU A 125 -8.79 2.33 -0.14
CA LEU A 125 -10.17 2.54 0.27
C LEU A 125 -10.81 3.66 -0.57
N GLU A 126 -11.39 3.24 -1.68
CA GLU A 126 -12.15 4.09 -2.58
C GLU A 126 -13.30 3.34 -3.25
N CYS A 127 -14.32 4.08 -3.68
CA CYS A 127 -15.42 3.51 -4.45
C CYS A 127 -15.00 3.25 -5.91
N ALA A 128 -15.82 2.55 -6.68
CA ALA A 128 -15.54 2.27 -8.10
C ALA A 128 -15.34 3.53 -8.99
N ARG A 129 -15.70 4.72 -8.49
CA ARG A 129 -15.47 6.02 -9.16
C ARG A 129 -14.21 6.74 -8.68
N GLY A 130 -13.41 6.13 -7.79
CA GLY A 130 -12.21 6.73 -7.17
C GLY A 130 -12.50 7.70 -6.01
N GLU A 131 -13.75 7.74 -5.53
CA GLU A 131 -14.13 8.62 -4.41
C GLU A 131 -13.65 8.03 -3.08
N PHE A 132 -13.21 8.91 -2.19
CA PHE A 132 -12.69 8.54 -0.88
C PHE A 132 -13.70 7.77 -0.03
N ILE A 133 -13.29 6.63 0.52
CA ILE A 133 -14.04 5.91 1.55
C ILE A 133 -13.41 6.14 2.92
N ARG A 134 -14.21 6.59 3.89
CA ARG A 134 -13.77 6.75 5.28
C ARG A 134 -13.53 5.38 5.92
N LEU A 135 -12.41 5.23 6.61
CA LEU A 135 -12.12 4.07 7.45
C LEU A 135 -13.00 4.08 8.71
N THR A 136 -14.18 3.46 8.61
CA THR A 136 -15.11 3.27 9.74
C THR A 136 -14.96 1.89 10.36
N PRO A 137 -15.46 1.66 11.60
CA PRO A 137 -15.47 0.32 12.18
C PRO A 137 -16.19 -0.74 11.33
N THR A 138 -17.27 -0.35 10.62
CA THR A 138 -17.99 -1.25 9.71
C THR A 138 -17.14 -1.63 8.50
N VAL A 139 -16.48 -0.65 7.87
CA VAL A 139 -15.55 -0.92 6.77
C VAL A 139 -14.39 -1.81 7.23
N ALA A 140 -13.83 -1.55 8.42
CA ALA A 140 -12.78 -2.38 9.00
C ALA A 140 -13.25 -3.83 9.27
N GLU A 141 -14.49 -4.03 9.68
CA GLU A 141 -15.08 -5.37 9.86
C GLU A 141 -15.19 -6.13 8.53
N HIS A 142 -15.62 -5.46 7.45
CA HIS A 142 -15.65 -6.09 6.13
C HIS A 142 -14.25 -6.51 5.66
N ILE A 143 -13.26 -5.63 5.83
CA ILE A 143 -11.86 -5.93 5.49
C ILE A 143 -11.34 -7.10 6.32
N ALA A 144 -11.63 -7.13 7.63
CA ALA A 144 -11.23 -8.21 8.52
C ALA A 144 -11.79 -9.56 8.06
N ARG A 145 -13.08 -9.63 7.69
CA ARG A 145 -13.69 -10.86 7.17
C ARG A 145 -13.08 -11.31 5.86
N ALA A 146 -12.77 -10.38 4.96
CA ALA A 146 -12.09 -10.70 3.70
C ALA A 146 -10.68 -11.27 3.93
N ILE A 147 -9.94 -10.71 4.90
CA ILE A 147 -8.63 -11.24 5.32
C ILE A 147 -8.78 -12.67 5.85
N GLU A 148 -9.71 -12.89 6.79
CA GLU A 148 -9.98 -14.22 7.37
C GLU A 148 -10.35 -15.25 6.29
N PHE A 149 -11.22 -14.87 5.36
CA PHE A 149 -11.61 -15.71 4.23
C PHE A 149 -10.42 -16.04 3.33
N SER A 150 -9.61 -15.05 2.96
CA SER A 150 -8.43 -15.25 2.09
C SER A 150 -7.42 -16.23 2.70
N ARG A 151 -7.32 -16.28 4.03
CA ARG A 151 -6.43 -17.19 4.76
C ARG A 151 -6.91 -18.65 4.72
N ALA A 152 -8.22 -18.87 4.60
CA ALA A 152 -8.81 -20.20 4.52
C ALA A 152 -8.63 -20.84 3.11
N LEU A 153 -8.29 -20.04 2.10
CA LEU A 153 -8.09 -20.53 0.73
C LEU A 153 -6.74 -21.28 0.57
N PRO A 154 -6.70 -22.37 -0.23
CA PRO A 154 -5.46 -23.12 -0.48
C PRO A 154 -4.35 -22.26 -1.10
N ARG A 155 -3.19 -22.21 -0.43
CA ARG A 155 -2.01 -21.40 -0.80
C ARG A 155 -1.37 -21.75 -2.15
N THR A 156 -1.79 -22.85 -2.78
CA THR A 156 -1.25 -23.39 -4.03
C THR A 156 -1.54 -22.53 -5.26
N LYS A 157 -2.55 -21.64 -5.23
CA LYS A 157 -2.84 -20.72 -6.35
C LYS A 157 -2.11 -19.37 -6.29
N THR A 158 -1.52 -19.00 -5.14
CA THR A 158 -1.05 -17.62 -4.89
C THR A 158 0.44 -17.41 -5.17
N ARG A 159 1.26 -18.47 -5.25
CA ARG A 159 2.72 -18.36 -5.43
C ARG A 159 3.17 -17.96 -6.85
N ALA A 160 2.34 -18.19 -7.87
CA ALA A 160 2.77 -18.09 -9.27
C ALA A 160 2.62 -16.68 -9.89
N HIS A 161 1.86 -15.76 -9.28
CA HIS A 161 1.50 -14.47 -9.92
C HIS A 161 2.31 -13.26 -9.44
N LEU A 162 3.09 -13.39 -8.37
CA LEU A 162 3.81 -12.26 -7.74
C LEU A 162 5.08 -11.82 -8.49
N TYR A 163 5.51 -12.57 -9.51
CA TYR A 163 6.79 -12.34 -10.20
C TYR A 163 6.70 -11.71 -11.59
N GLU A 164 5.53 -11.25 -12.06
CA GLU A 164 5.38 -10.99 -13.50
C GLU A 164 4.86 -9.61 -13.93
N ARG A 165 4.93 -8.54 -13.12
CA ARG A 165 4.78 -7.16 -13.67
C ARG A 165 5.04 -6.06 -12.64
N ALA A 166 6.24 -5.53 -12.63
CA ALA A 166 6.60 -4.26 -11.99
C ALA A 166 5.93 -3.01 -12.63
N HIS A 167 4.75 -3.11 -13.26
CA HIS A 167 3.92 -1.91 -13.55
C HIS A 167 2.54 -2.18 -14.18
N ARG A 168 2.28 -3.37 -14.75
CA ARG A 168 1.03 -3.60 -15.52
C ARG A 168 0.05 -4.61 -14.88
N LYS A 169 0.12 -4.88 -13.58
CA LYS A 169 -0.84 -5.74 -12.87
C LYS A 169 -1.43 -5.13 -11.59
N GLU A 170 -1.19 -3.86 -11.31
CA GLU A 170 -1.81 -3.12 -10.20
C GLU A 170 -3.35 -3.18 -10.32
N GLN A 171 -3.86 -2.87 -11.52
CA GLN A 171 -5.29 -2.99 -11.86
C GLN A 171 -5.85 -4.42 -11.74
N GLN A 172 -5.03 -5.45 -11.96
CA GLN A 172 -5.50 -6.85 -11.98
C GLN A 172 -5.56 -7.45 -10.58
N TYR A 173 -4.66 -7.02 -9.69
CA TYR A 173 -4.72 -7.37 -8.27
C TYR A 173 -5.80 -6.56 -7.55
N GLU A 174 -5.92 -5.26 -7.85
CA GLU A 174 -7.05 -4.45 -7.36
C GLU A 174 -8.37 -5.06 -7.82
N SER A 175 -8.55 -5.36 -9.10
CA SER A 175 -9.75 -6.06 -9.60
C SER A 175 -10.02 -7.35 -8.83
N TRP A 176 -9.02 -8.21 -8.62
CA TRP A 176 -9.21 -9.45 -7.86
C TRP A 176 -9.57 -9.20 -6.39
N ALA A 177 -8.94 -8.25 -5.72
CA ALA A 177 -9.23 -7.90 -4.33
C ALA A 177 -10.62 -7.28 -4.20
N TYR A 178 -11.02 -6.43 -5.15
CA TYR A 178 -12.37 -5.88 -5.26
C TYR A 178 -13.40 -6.98 -5.55
N ASP A 179 -13.14 -7.89 -6.48
CA ASP A 179 -14.06 -8.99 -6.82
C ASP A 179 -14.24 -9.94 -5.63
N VAL A 180 -13.19 -10.24 -4.86
CA VAL A 180 -13.30 -11.01 -3.62
C VAL A 180 -14.08 -10.25 -2.54
N LEU A 181 -13.92 -8.92 -2.45
CA LEU A 181 -14.70 -8.08 -1.54
C LEU A 181 -16.17 -7.99 -1.97
N ASP A 182 -16.46 -7.94 -3.28
CA ASP A 182 -17.82 -7.86 -3.81
C ASP A 182 -18.55 -9.22 -3.72
N ASP A 183 -17.89 -10.33 -4.09
CA ASP A 183 -18.45 -11.69 -3.98
C ASP A 183 -18.70 -12.14 -2.53
N SER A 184 -17.90 -11.63 -1.58
CA SER A 184 -18.08 -11.90 -0.14
C SER A 184 -19.14 -11.00 0.52
N VAL A 185 -19.68 -10.03 -0.21
CA VAL A 185 -20.76 -9.15 0.21
C VAL A 185 -21.99 -9.45 -0.65
N PRO A 186 -22.93 -10.29 -0.19
CA PRO A 186 -24.22 -10.40 -0.85
C PRO A 186 -24.86 -9.00 -0.92
N ALA A 187 -24.91 -8.47 -2.14
CA ALA A 187 -25.54 -7.24 -2.57
C ALA A 187 -26.43 -6.56 -1.51
N PHE A 188 -25.94 -5.45 -0.93
CA PHE A 188 -26.86 -4.45 -0.37
C PHE A 188 -27.68 -3.90 -1.54
N HIS A 189 -28.86 -4.49 -1.71
CA HIS A 189 -29.88 -4.01 -2.61
C HIS A 189 -30.20 -2.57 -2.23
N LYS A 190 -29.81 -1.62 -3.10
CA LYS A 190 -30.48 -0.33 -3.34
C LYS A 190 -31.31 0.23 -2.18
N GLN A 191 -30.73 0.46 -1.00
CA GLN A 191 -31.38 1.27 0.02
C GLN A 191 -30.57 2.53 0.27
N PRO A 192 -31.19 3.72 0.11
CA PRO A 192 -30.54 4.99 0.41
C PRO A 192 -30.20 5.01 1.90
N PHE A 193 -28.99 5.47 2.22
CA PHE A 193 -28.57 5.77 3.57
C PHE A 193 -29.53 6.81 4.15
N VAL A 194 -30.39 6.38 5.08
CA VAL A 194 -31.24 7.29 5.86
C VAL A 194 -30.32 7.97 6.87
N THR A 195 -30.10 9.27 6.69
CA THR A 195 -29.59 10.14 7.75
C THR A 195 -30.68 10.30 8.79
N VAL A 196 -30.46 9.75 9.99
CA VAL A 196 -31.32 10.01 11.16
C VAL A 196 -30.94 11.40 11.71
N PRO A 197 -31.93 12.25 12.06
CA PRO A 197 -31.74 13.66 12.45
C PRO A 197 -30.94 13.87 13.73
#